data_AF-A0A419JLM3-F1
#
_entry.id   AF-A0A419JLM3-F1
#
_cell.length_a   1.000
_cell.length_b   1.000
_cell.length_c   1.000
_cell.angle_alpha   90.00
_cell.angle_beta   90.00
_cell.angle_gamma   90.00
#
_symmetry.space_group_name_H-M   'P 1'
#
loop_
_entity.id
_entity.type
_entity.pdbx_description
1 polymer ?
#
loop_
_entity_poly.entity_id
_entity_poly.type
_entity_poly.pdbx_seq_one_letter_code
_entity_poly.pdbx_strand_id
1 'polypeptide(L)'
;MRIASTLELQDKPGQLLAALTPLSALGGNIISIVHHRDQRTSRGKIPVQIVFEIDENKRQFLVKRLEKSGIAVASIDEHPLIERESVILIGHIIHTDIKDTIDHIDSTGFAEVTDISVAMPAINGESSAYMIIEAIGKSELVAAIDLLKEIADQKDLLVIEPVRN
;
A
#
# COMPACT_ATOMS: atom_id res chain seq x y z
N MET A 1 0.07 -9.33 10.05
CA MET A 1 0.49 -8.04 9.49
C MET A 1 0.94 -8.24 8.05
N ARG A 2 0.74 -7.23 7.20
CA ARG A 2 1.30 -7.18 5.84
C ARG A 2 2.65 -6.48 5.90
N ILE A 3 3.62 -6.96 5.14
CA ILE A 3 4.99 -6.45 5.13
C ILE A 3 5.45 -6.36 3.67
N ALA A 4 6.05 -5.24 3.30
CA ALA A 4 6.91 -5.14 2.13
C ALA A 4 8.35 -5.32 2.57
N SER A 5 9.07 -6.13 1.83
CA SER A 5 10.51 -6.19 1.98
C SER A 5 11.19 -6.10 0.63
N THR A 6 12.23 -5.27 0.57
CA THR A 6 13.18 -5.30 -0.54
C THR A 6 14.36 -6.18 -0.13
N LEU A 7 14.56 -7.28 -0.85
CA LEU A 7 15.66 -8.21 -0.66
C LEU A 7 16.70 -8.01 -1.76
N GLU A 8 17.98 -8.09 -1.41
CA GLU A 8 19.07 -8.09 -2.39
C GLU A 8 19.60 -9.51 -2.62
N LEU A 9 19.35 -10.05 -3.81
CA LEU A 9 19.75 -11.41 -4.18
C LEU A 9 21.02 -11.43 -5.02
N GLN A 10 21.79 -12.52 -4.91
CA GLN A 10 22.89 -12.77 -5.85
C GLN A 10 22.33 -13.18 -7.21
N ASP A 11 23.03 -12.83 -8.28
CA ASP A 11 22.72 -13.29 -9.64
C ASP A 11 23.19 -14.75 -9.84
N LYS A 12 22.52 -15.67 -9.15
CA LYS A 12 22.76 -17.12 -9.22
C LYS A 12 21.44 -17.90 -9.22
N PRO A 13 21.38 -19.07 -9.88
CA PRO A 13 20.21 -19.94 -9.82
C PRO A 13 19.81 -20.29 -8.39
N GLY A 14 18.51 -20.36 -8.13
CA GLY A 14 17.95 -20.78 -6.83
C GLY A 14 17.90 -19.71 -5.73
N GLN A 15 18.43 -18.50 -5.96
CA GLN A 15 18.46 -17.44 -4.95
C GLN A 15 17.06 -16.95 -4.54
N LEU A 16 16.13 -16.82 -5.48
CA LEU A 16 14.76 -16.46 -5.14
C LEU A 16 14.08 -17.53 -4.28
N LEU A 17 14.27 -18.80 -4.60
CA LEU A 17 13.74 -19.90 -3.79
C LEU A 17 14.33 -19.90 -2.38
N ALA A 18 15.63 -19.62 -2.25
CA ALA A 18 16.29 -19.47 -0.96
C ALA A 18 15.67 -18.33 -0.12
N ALA A 19 15.20 -17.26 -0.76
CA ALA A 19 14.51 -16.13 -0.11
C ALA A 19 13.10 -16.46 0.35
N LEU A 20 12.37 -17.26 -0.43
CA LEU A 20 11.00 -17.65 -0.12
C LEU A 20 10.91 -18.79 0.89
N THR A 21 11.96 -19.61 1.02
CA THR A 21 11.95 -20.76 1.93
C THR A 21 11.74 -20.36 3.40
N PRO A 22 12.43 -19.34 3.95
CA PRO A 22 12.16 -18.83 5.30
C PRO A 22 10.73 -18.31 5.50
N LEU A 23 10.19 -17.61 4.49
CA LEU A 23 8.83 -17.08 4.51
C LEU A 23 7.80 -18.21 4.60
N SER A 24 7.91 -19.20 3.71
CA SER A 24 7.02 -20.36 3.69
C SER A 24 7.13 -21.19 4.99
N ALA A 25 8.34 -21.39 5.51
CA ALA A 25 8.56 -22.14 6.75
C ALA A 25 7.96 -21.47 8.00
N LEU A 26 7.70 -20.17 7.96
CA LEU A 26 7.05 -19.43 9.04
C LEU A 26 5.52 -19.30 8.85
N GLY A 27 5.00 -19.85 7.75
CA GLY A 27 3.60 -19.73 7.36
C GLY A 27 3.26 -18.35 6.79
N GLY A 28 4.24 -17.66 6.20
CA GLY A 28 3.99 -16.40 5.52
C GLY A 28 3.20 -16.62 4.23
N ASN A 29 2.13 -15.83 4.04
CA ASN A 29 1.35 -15.82 2.82
C ASN A 29 1.93 -14.78 1.85
N ILE A 30 2.37 -15.20 0.67
CA ILE A 30 2.98 -14.30 -0.31
C ILE A 30 1.86 -13.68 -1.16
N ILE A 31 1.83 -12.35 -1.22
CA ILE A 31 0.85 -11.60 -2.00
C ILE A 31 1.44 -11.26 -3.37
N SER A 32 2.66 -10.71 -3.40
CA SER A 32 3.31 -10.27 -4.63
C SER A 32 4.82 -10.40 -4.55
N ILE A 33 5.44 -10.68 -5.70
CA ILE A 33 6.88 -10.70 -5.91
C ILE A 33 7.19 -9.93 -7.19
N VAL A 34 8.04 -8.91 -7.09
CA VAL A 34 8.53 -8.14 -8.24
C VAL A 34 10.04 -8.27 -8.31
N HIS A 35 10.54 -8.69 -9.48
CA HIS A 35 11.95 -8.95 -9.72
C HIS A 35 12.49 -7.99 -10.79
N HIS A 36 13.36 -7.08 -10.40
CA HIS A 36 13.95 -6.10 -11.31
C HIS A 36 15.31 -6.58 -11.82
N ARG A 37 15.32 -7.57 -12.72
CA ARG A 37 16.56 -8.17 -13.25
C ARG A 37 17.49 -7.15 -13.95
N ASP A 38 16.92 -6.10 -14.52
CA ASP A 38 17.68 -5.05 -15.24
C ASP A 38 18.25 -3.97 -14.31
N GLN A 39 17.84 -3.95 -13.04
CA GLN A 39 18.39 -3.06 -12.03
C GLN A 39 19.39 -3.81 -11.15
N ARG A 40 20.53 -3.17 -10.89
CA ARG A 40 21.53 -3.67 -9.94
C ARG A 40 21.68 -2.67 -8.81
N THR A 41 21.69 -3.16 -7.58
CA THR A 41 22.03 -2.30 -6.45
C THR A 41 23.51 -1.90 -6.52
N SER A 42 23.92 -0.91 -5.73
CA SER A 42 25.32 -0.47 -5.65
C SER A 42 26.31 -1.60 -5.30
N ARG A 43 25.80 -2.72 -4.78
CA ARG A 43 26.54 -3.94 -4.43
C ARG A 43 26.51 -5.02 -5.53
N GLY A 44 25.97 -4.71 -6.70
CA GLY A 44 25.87 -5.64 -7.84
C GLY A 44 24.85 -6.77 -7.66
N LYS A 45 23.92 -6.62 -6.71
CA LYS A 45 22.85 -7.58 -6.43
C LYS A 45 21.56 -7.21 -7.16
N ILE A 46 20.68 -8.19 -7.33
CA ILE A 46 19.36 -7.98 -7.93
C ILE A 46 18.35 -7.66 -6.82
N PRO A 47 17.69 -6.49 -6.85
CA PRO A 47 16.63 -6.18 -5.91
C PRO A 47 15.35 -6.97 -6.25
N VAL A 48 14.77 -7.58 -5.21
CA VAL A 48 13.49 -8.28 -5.26
C VAL A 48 12.57 -7.67 -4.22
N GLN A 49 11.45 -7.13 -4.65
CA GLN A 49 10.40 -6.68 -3.76
C GLN A 49 9.43 -7.82 -3.50
N ILE A 50 9.13 -8.06 -2.23
CA ILE A 50 8.20 -9.10 -1.80
C ILE A 50 7.20 -8.47 -0.83
N VAL A 51 5.93 -8.64 -1.14
CA VAL A 51 4.82 -8.30 -0.25
C VAL A 51 4.24 -9.60 0.29
N PHE A 52 4.16 -9.71 1.62
CA PHE A 52 3.70 -10.92 2.28
C PHE A 52 3.00 -10.60 3.60
N GLU A 53 2.12 -11.50 4.02
CA GLU A 53 1.48 -11.48 5.32
C GLU A 53 2.12 -12.50 6.25
N ILE A 54 2.41 -12.09 7.48
CA ILE A 54 2.94 -12.95 8.52
C ILE A 54 2.43 -12.53 9.90
N ASP A 55 2.42 -13.47 10.83
CA ASP A 55 2.22 -13.18 12.26
C ASP A 55 3.33 -12.23 12.75
N GLU A 56 2.93 -11.17 13.45
CA GLU A 56 3.83 -10.14 13.99
C GLU A 56 4.94 -10.74 14.85
N ASN A 57 4.61 -11.76 15.65
CA ASN A 57 5.54 -12.42 16.55
C ASN A 57 6.65 -13.17 15.79
N LYS A 58 6.42 -13.49 14.50
CA LYS A 58 7.36 -14.22 13.65
C LYS A 58 8.29 -13.32 12.84
N ARG A 59 8.08 -11.99 12.83
CA ARG A 59 8.88 -11.03 12.05
C ARG A 59 10.37 -11.07 12.39
N GLN A 60 10.72 -10.96 13.68
CA GLN A 60 12.13 -11.01 14.09
C GLN A 60 12.80 -12.35 13.73
N PHE A 61 12.04 -13.45 13.77
CA PHE A 61 12.54 -14.76 13.36
C PHE A 61 12.77 -14.84 11.85
N LEU A 62 11.90 -14.20 11.06
CA LEU A 62 12.04 -14.11 9.61
C LEU A 62 13.32 -13.37 9.22
N VAL A 63 13.56 -12.18 9.77
CA VAL A 63 14.77 -11.39 9.48
C VAL A 63 16.03 -12.20 9.80
N LYS A 64 16.09 -12.81 10.98
CA LYS A 64 17.22 -13.68 11.38
C LYS A 64 17.42 -14.86 10.44
N ARG A 65 16.35 -15.45 9.89
CA ARG A 65 16.47 -16.58 8.94
C ARG A 65 16.91 -16.13 7.55
N LEU A 66 16.45 -14.97 7.08
CA LEU A 66 16.90 -14.38 5.82
C LEU A 66 18.40 -14.06 5.86
N GLU A 67 18.87 -13.44 6.95
CA GLU A 67 20.29 -13.16 7.17
C GLU A 67 21.13 -14.44 7.22
N LYS A 68 20.67 -15.48 7.97
CA LYS A 68 21.35 -16.80 8.01
C LYS A 68 21.41 -17.48 6.64
N SER A 69 20.47 -17.18 5.75
CA SER A 69 20.44 -17.72 4.38
C SER A 69 21.32 -16.91 3.42
N GLY A 70 22.07 -15.93 3.91
CA GLY A 70 22.95 -15.08 3.11
C GLY A 70 22.21 -14.01 2.30
N ILE A 71 20.94 -13.76 2.61
CA ILE A 71 20.09 -12.81 1.91
C ILE A 71 20.08 -11.50 2.69
N ALA A 72 20.50 -10.43 2.02
CA ALA A 72 20.49 -9.12 2.61
C ALA A 72 19.09 -8.52 2.48
N VAL A 73 18.55 -8.05 3.59
CA VAL A 73 17.30 -7.29 3.66
C VAL A 73 17.68 -5.82 3.51
N ALA A 74 17.30 -5.18 2.41
CA ALA A 74 17.55 -3.75 2.17
C ALA A 74 16.55 -2.87 2.91
N SER A 75 15.27 -3.24 2.88
CA SER A 75 14.21 -2.58 3.64
C SER A 75 13.15 -3.60 4.08
N ILE A 76 12.52 -3.30 5.21
CA ILE A 76 11.27 -3.90 5.67
C ILE A 76 10.37 -2.73 6.00
N ASP A 77 9.40 -2.48 5.13
CA ASP A 77 8.31 -1.57 5.41
C ASP A 77 7.12 -2.37 5.90
N GLU A 78 6.62 -1.98 7.05
CA GLU A 78 5.39 -2.54 7.61
C GLU A 78 4.15 -2.03 6.85
N HIS A 79 4.37 -1.16 5.84
CA HIS A 79 3.37 -0.55 4.95
C HIS A 79 3.95 -0.41 3.51
N PRO A 80 3.91 -1.46 2.66
CA PRO A 80 4.44 -1.44 1.28
C PRO A 80 4.01 -0.26 0.41
N LEU A 81 4.92 0.18 -0.46
CA LEU A 81 4.64 1.09 -1.58
C LEU A 81 3.37 0.67 -2.34
N ILE A 82 2.50 1.64 -2.42
CA ILE A 82 1.07 1.56 -2.63
C ILE A 82 0.82 2.45 -3.85
N GLU A 83 0.06 1.95 -4.81
CA GLU A 83 -0.46 2.78 -5.89
C GLU A 83 -1.30 3.88 -5.24
N ARG A 84 -1.03 5.13 -5.60
CA ARG A 84 -1.65 6.26 -4.94
C ARG A 84 -2.36 7.14 -5.93
N GLU A 85 -3.48 7.69 -5.50
CA GLU A 85 -4.20 8.71 -6.24
C GLU A 85 -4.64 9.81 -5.30
N SER A 86 -4.62 11.03 -5.82
CA SER A 86 -5.20 12.16 -5.13
C SER A 86 -6.54 12.51 -5.74
N VAL A 87 -7.52 12.76 -4.88
CA VAL A 87 -8.88 13.11 -5.28
C VAL A 87 -9.31 14.38 -4.54
N ILE A 88 -10.15 15.17 -5.19
CA ILE A 88 -10.78 16.33 -4.56
C ILE A 88 -12.26 16.04 -4.37
N LEU A 89 -12.75 16.20 -3.16
CA LEU A 89 -14.16 16.17 -2.79
C LEU A 89 -14.67 17.60 -2.61
N ILE A 90 -15.87 17.90 -3.13
CA ILE A 90 -16.54 19.20 -2.97
C ILE A 90 -17.97 18.96 -2.49
N GLY A 91 -18.40 19.66 -1.44
CA GLY A 91 -19.76 19.60 -0.89
C GLY A 91 -19.77 19.81 0.62
N HIS A 92 -20.81 19.35 1.33
CA HIS A 92 -20.92 19.51 2.79
C HIS A 92 -20.12 18.45 3.59
N ILE A 93 -18.84 18.29 3.28
CA ILE A 93 -17.97 17.19 3.73
C ILE A 93 -17.94 17.03 5.26
N ILE A 94 -17.90 18.14 6.01
CA ILE A 94 -17.89 18.13 7.48
C ILE A 94 -19.23 17.66 8.05
N HIS A 95 -20.35 18.02 7.40
CA HIS A 95 -21.70 17.66 7.87
C HIS A 95 -22.10 16.24 7.45
N THR A 96 -21.50 15.72 6.38
CA THR A 96 -21.77 14.37 5.83
C THR A 96 -20.86 13.28 6.43
N ASP A 97 -20.19 13.58 7.54
CA ASP A 97 -19.30 12.68 8.26
C ASP A 97 -18.15 12.14 7.38
N ILE A 98 -17.07 12.92 7.28
CA ILE A 98 -15.86 12.50 6.55
C ILE A 98 -15.22 11.25 7.16
N LYS A 99 -15.38 11.04 8.48
CA LYS A 99 -14.79 9.90 9.16
C LYS A 99 -15.41 8.59 8.66
N ASP A 100 -16.73 8.59 8.48
CA ASP A 100 -17.44 7.45 7.90
C ASP A 100 -16.91 7.09 6.49
N THR A 101 -16.58 8.09 5.67
CA THR A 101 -15.98 7.84 4.34
C THR A 101 -14.59 7.19 4.45
N ILE A 102 -13.76 7.64 5.39
CA ILE A 102 -12.44 7.06 5.65
C ILE A 102 -12.57 5.62 6.14
N ASP A 103 -13.43 5.40 7.15
CA ASP A 103 -13.64 4.09 7.77
C ASP A 103 -14.09 3.05 6.71
N HIS A 104 -14.89 3.44 5.71
CA HIS A 104 -15.29 2.55 4.61
C HIS A 104 -14.14 2.15 3.69
N ILE A 105 -13.23 3.08 3.35
CA ILE A 105 -12.06 2.80 2.51
C ILE A 105 -11.09 1.90 3.28
N ASP A 106 -10.78 2.23 4.52
CA ASP A 106 -9.83 1.47 5.35
C ASP A 106 -10.35 0.05 5.65
N SER A 107 -11.66 -0.11 5.78
CA SER A 107 -12.31 -1.42 5.99
C SER A 107 -12.16 -2.39 4.81
N THR A 108 -11.72 -1.92 3.63
CA THR A 108 -11.45 -2.78 2.47
C THR A 108 -10.26 -3.73 2.69
N GLY A 109 -9.30 -3.34 3.56
CA GLY A 109 -8.07 -4.10 3.83
C GLY A 109 -7.06 -4.13 2.68
N PHE A 110 -7.32 -3.41 1.59
CA PHE A 110 -6.41 -3.29 0.45
C PHE A 110 -6.12 -1.85 0.03
N ALA A 111 -6.88 -0.88 0.54
CA ALA A 111 -6.67 0.54 0.36
C ALA A 111 -6.85 1.29 1.69
N GLU A 112 -6.14 2.40 1.84
CA GLU A 112 -6.14 3.24 3.04
C GLU A 112 -6.11 4.72 2.63
N VAL A 113 -6.73 5.57 3.45
CA VAL A 113 -6.61 7.03 3.30
C VAL A 113 -5.42 7.54 4.09
N THR A 114 -4.40 8.08 3.41
CA THR A 114 -3.12 8.44 4.06
C THR A 114 -2.91 9.92 4.28
N ASP A 115 -3.62 10.78 3.54
CA ASP A 115 -3.59 12.23 3.74
C ASP A 115 -4.97 12.83 3.46
N ILE A 116 -5.37 13.81 4.28
CA ILE A 116 -6.57 14.61 4.10
C ILE A 116 -6.27 16.05 4.48
N SER A 117 -6.60 16.96 3.57
CA SER A 117 -6.61 18.40 3.83
C SER A 117 -7.99 18.96 3.54
N VAL A 118 -8.63 19.56 4.54
CA VAL A 118 -9.98 20.13 4.43
C VAL A 118 -9.92 21.64 4.50
N ALA A 119 -10.61 22.30 3.57
CA ALA A 119 -10.87 23.73 3.61
C ALA A 119 -12.37 23.98 3.83
N MET A 120 -12.68 24.74 4.88
CA MET A 120 -14.04 25.12 5.26
C MET A 120 -14.12 26.65 5.37
N PRO A 121 -14.44 27.35 4.26
CA PRO A 121 -14.41 28.82 4.23
C PRO A 121 -15.51 29.47 5.08
N ALA A 122 -16.61 28.76 5.34
CA ALA A 122 -17.71 29.23 6.17
C ALA A 122 -18.37 28.05 6.90
N ILE A 123 -18.90 28.30 8.10
CA ILE A 123 -19.50 27.26 8.99
C ILE A 123 -20.66 26.52 8.31
N ASN A 124 -21.48 27.22 7.51
CA ASN A 124 -22.61 26.63 6.80
C ASN A 124 -22.39 26.54 5.28
N GLY A 125 -21.16 26.80 4.81
CA GLY A 125 -20.82 26.76 3.40
C GLY A 125 -20.42 25.35 2.94
N GLU A 126 -20.30 25.20 1.62
CA GLU A 126 -19.61 24.06 1.05
C GLU A 126 -18.15 24.02 1.52
N SER A 127 -17.67 22.81 1.73
CA SER A 127 -16.30 22.48 2.09
C SER A 127 -15.64 21.77 0.93
N SER A 128 -14.31 21.80 0.88
CA SER A 128 -13.53 20.98 -0.04
C SER A 128 -12.52 20.15 0.72
N ALA A 129 -12.31 18.91 0.30
CA ALA A 129 -11.27 18.05 0.85
C ALA A 129 -10.37 17.55 -0.28
N TYR A 130 -9.07 17.67 -0.08
CA TYR A 130 -8.06 16.96 -0.85
C TYR A 130 -7.72 15.70 -0.07
N MET A 131 -7.78 14.54 -0.74
CA MET A 131 -7.54 13.24 -0.12
C MET A 131 -6.51 12.48 -0.94
N ILE A 132 -5.60 11.77 -0.27
CA ILE A 132 -4.69 10.80 -0.90
C ILE A 132 -5.12 9.40 -0.46
N ILE A 133 -5.42 8.57 -1.44
CA ILE A 133 -5.75 7.16 -1.24
C ILE A 133 -4.58 6.33 -1.74
N GLU A 134 -4.17 5.37 -0.93
CA GLU A 134 -3.08 4.46 -1.23
C GLU A 134 -3.61 3.03 -1.20
N ALA A 135 -3.30 2.23 -2.24
CA ALA A 135 -3.79 0.86 -2.37
C ALA A 135 -2.70 -0.09 -2.86
N ILE A 136 -2.79 -1.36 -2.50
CA ILE A 136 -1.74 -2.36 -2.73
C ILE A 136 -1.47 -2.69 -4.21
N GLY A 137 -2.28 -2.16 -5.12
CA GLY A 137 -2.17 -2.35 -6.56
C GLY A 137 -3.12 -1.43 -7.32
N LYS A 138 -2.97 -1.39 -8.65
CA LYS A 138 -3.72 -0.47 -9.51
C LYS A 138 -5.20 -0.82 -9.58
N SER A 139 -5.52 -2.11 -9.61
CA SER A 139 -6.90 -2.58 -9.64
C SER A 139 -7.62 -2.27 -8.33
N GLU A 140 -6.91 -2.45 -7.22
CA GLU A 140 -7.35 -2.14 -5.86
C GLU A 140 -7.56 -0.64 -5.66
N LEU A 141 -6.66 0.18 -6.21
CA LEU A 141 -6.79 1.64 -6.22
C LEU A 141 -8.04 2.08 -6.99
N VAL A 142 -8.28 1.51 -8.18
CA VAL A 142 -9.48 1.77 -8.97
C VAL A 142 -10.73 1.37 -8.18
N ALA A 143 -10.75 0.19 -7.57
CA ALA A 143 -11.88 -0.25 -6.75
C ALA A 143 -12.14 0.66 -5.54
N ALA A 144 -11.08 1.17 -4.89
CA ALA A 144 -11.20 2.12 -3.78
C ALA A 144 -11.76 3.48 -4.23
N ILE A 145 -11.36 3.96 -5.41
CA ILE A 145 -11.89 5.20 -5.99
C ILE A 145 -13.35 5.03 -6.41
N ASP A 146 -13.71 3.87 -6.98
CA ASP A 146 -15.10 3.58 -7.33
C ASP A 146 -15.99 3.51 -6.08
N LEU A 147 -15.51 2.88 -5.00
CA LEU A 147 -16.19 2.89 -3.70
C LEU A 147 -16.36 4.31 -3.15
N LEU A 148 -15.31 5.14 -3.22
CA LEU A 148 -15.40 6.54 -2.82
C LEU A 148 -16.48 7.28 -3.60
N LYS A 149 -16.59 7.06 -4.92
CA LYS A 149 -17.62 7.67 -5.77
C LYS A 149 -19.03 7.25 -5.34
N GLU A 150 -19.23 5.96 -5.03
CA GLU A 150 -20.52 5.47 -4.53
C GLU A 150 -20.92 6.15 -3.21
N ILE A 151 -19.99 6.28 -2.27
CA ILE A 151 -20.23 6.97 -0.99
C ILE A 151 -20.48 8.46 -1.22
N ALA A 152 -19.72 9.08 -2.11
CA ALA A 152 -19.86 10.49 -2.44
C ALA A 152 -21.24 10.79 -3.06
N ASP A 153 -21.73 9.94 -3.96
CA ASP A 153 -23.06 10.07 -4.56
C ASP A 153 -24.18 9.98 -3.51
N GLN A 154 -24.06 9.05 -2.55
CA GLN A 154 -24.99 8.94 -1.42
C GLN A 154 -25.00 10.17 -0.51
N LYS A 155 -23.86 10.88 -0.44
CA LYS A 155 -23.64 12.05 0.41
C LYS A 155 -23.79 13.38 -0.36
N ASP A 156 -24.19 13.34 -1.63
CA ASP A 156 -24.29 14.51 -2.52
C ASP A 156 -22.96 15.31 -2.59
N LEU A 157 -21.85 14.57 -2.76
CA LEU A 157 -20.50 15.11 -2.88
C LEU A 157 -19.98 14.92 -4.30
N LEU A 158 -19.32 15.95 -4.83
CA LEU A 158 -18.64 15.89 -6.12
C LEU A 158 -17.21 15.34 -5.93
N VAL A 159 -16.87 14.29 -6.68
CA VAL A 159 -15.50 13.73 -6.75
C VAL A 159 -14.81 14.22 -8.02
N ILE A 160 -13.61 14.77 -7.88
CA ILE A 160 -12.73 15.16 -8.98
C ILE A 160 -11.47 14.30 -8.94
N GLU A 161 -11.26 13.54 -10.02
CA GLU A 161 -10.09 12.70 -10.25
C GLU A 161 -8.98 13.47 -10.99
N PRO A 162 -7.71 13.07 -10.82
CA PRO A 162 -6.62 13.69 -11.52
C PRO A 162 -6.65 13.32 -13.00
N VAL A 163 -6.30 14.27 -13.88
CA VAL A 163 -6.28 14.03 -15.33
C VAL A 163 -5.13 13.07 -15.67
N ARG A 164 -5.48 11.90 -16.20
CA ARG A 164 -4.50 10.92 -16.69
C ARG A 164 -4.20 11.22 -18.17
N ASN A 165 -2.96 11.61 -18.47
CA ASN A 165 -2.44 11.77 -19.83
C ASN A 165 -1.97 10.44 -20.42
#